data_AF-A0A379DG83-F1
#
_entry.id   AF-A0A379DG83-F1
#
_cell.length_a   1.000
_cell.length_b   1.000
_cell.length_c   1.000
_cell.angle_alpha   90.00
_cell.angle_beta   90.00
_cell.angle_gamma   90.00
#
_symmetry.space_group_name_H-M   'P 1'
#
loop_
_entity.id
_entity.type
_entity.pdbx_description
1 polymer ?
#
loop_
_entity_poly.entity_id
_entity_poly.type
_entity_poly.pdbx_seq_one_letter_code
_entity_poly.pdbx_strand_id
1 'polypeptide(L)'
;MEKASNRQYGPERAMLEFRAYTFKELAGTYFPKHDPRQASRNLNNLIKSDSELHNVLRSHGWKPGRRLLTPLQVSVIGQYLGRPEEFFEIFGQ
;
A
#
# COMPACT_ATOMS: atom_id res chain seq x y z
N MET A 1 -22.61 -7.68 -18.08
CA MET A 1 -21.14 -7.69 -18.18
C MET A 1 -20.71 -6.25 -18.38
N GLU A 2 -20.43 -5.51 -17.30
CA GLU A 2 -20.05 -4.09 -17.43
C GLU A 2 -19.33 -3.62 -16.17
N LYS A 3 -18.05 -3.96 -16.03
CA LYS A 3 -17.11 -3.27 -15.13
C LYS A 3 -15.74 -3.17 -15.79
N ALA A 4 -15.72 -2.57 -16.98
CA ALA A 4 -14.53 -2.01 -17.59
C ALA A 4 -14.75 -0.50 -17.66
N SER A 5 -14.45 0.21 -16.58
CA SER A 5 -14.30 1.66 -16.65
C SER A 5 -13.42 2.15 -15.51
N ASN A 6 -12.19 2.51 -15.89
CA ASN A 6 -11.45 3.63 -15.33
C ASN A 6 -10.78 3.50 -13.95
N ARG A 7 -10.10 2.38 -13.64
CA ARG A 7 -9.07 2.40 -12.57
C ARG A 7 -7.75 2.85 -13.21
N GLN A 8 -7.55 4.16 -13.33
CA GLN A 8 -6.29 4.73 -13.80
C GLN A 8 -5.19 4.44 -12.77
N TYR A 9 -4.55 3.28 -12.89
CA TYR A 9 -3.30 2.94 -12.22
C TYR A 9 -2.13 3.47 -13.05
N GLY A 10 -1.99 4.79 -13.11
CA GLY A 10 -0.86 5.44 -13.75
C GLY A 10 0.32 5.60 -12.78
N PRO A 11 1.58 5.58 -13.26
CA PRO A 11 2.76 5.82 -12.42
C PRO A 11 2.74 7.18 -11.72
N GLU A 12 1.95 8.13 -12.23
CA GLU A 12 1.68 9.47 -11.67
C GLU A 12 1.01 9.49 -10.27
N ARG A 13 0.37 8.38 -9.86
CA ARG A 13 -0.24 8.25 -8.52
C ARG A 13 0.73 7.72 -7.47
N ALA A 14 1.78 7.00 -7.88
CA ALA A 14 2.76 6.42 -6.98
C ALA A 14 3.85 7.43 -6.63
N MET A 15 3.56 8.34 -5.71
CA MET A 15 4.53 9.35 -5.23
C MET A 15 5.32 8.91 -3.99
N LEU A 16 5.56 7.60 -3.83
CA LEU A 16 6.50 7.10 -2.83
C LEU A 16 7.90 7.05 -3.45
N GLU A 17 8.94 7.38 -2.68
CA GLU A 17 10.32 7.31 -3.16
C GLU A 17 10.63 5.89 -3.65
N PHE A 18 11.33 5.75 -4.78
CA PHE A 18 11.69 4.44 -5.31
C PHE A 18 12.85 3.82 -4.50
N ARG A 19 12.56 3.42 -3.26
CA ARG A 19 13.51 2.83 -2.31
C ARG A 19 12.87 1.69 -1.52
N ALA A 20 13.69 0.94 -0.81
CA ALA A 20 13.18 -0.05 0.14
C ALA A 20 12.61 0.66 1.37
N TYR A 21 11.44 0.21 1.82
CA TYR A 21 10.81 0.70 3.04
C TYR A 21 10.64 -0.45 4.02
N THR A 22 10.76 -0.18 5.31
CA THR A 22 10.24 -1.14 6.28
C THR A 22 8.70 -1.10 6.25
N PHE A 23 8.05 -2.22 6.51
CA PHE A 23 6.59 -2.30 6.56
C PHE A 23 6.01 -1.32 7.58
N LYS A 24 6.71 -1.12 8.71
CA LYS A 24 6.34 -0.14 9.73
C LYS A 24 6.46 1.30 9.24
N GLU A 25 7.54 1.63 8.54
CA GLU A 25 7.78 2.97 7.98
C GLU A 25 6.71 3.31 6.94
N LEU A 26 6.44 2.37 6.02
CA LEU A 26 5.38 2.55 5.04
C LEU A 26 4.01 2.70 5.71
N ALA A 27 3.70 1.83 6.68
CA ALA A 27 2.44 1.91 7.42
C ALA A 27 2.29 3.23 8.18
N GLY A 28 3.34 3.73 8.83
CA GLY A 28 3.32 5.02 9.51
C GLY A 28 3.10 6.19 8.55
N THR A 29 3.56 6.06 7.30
CA THR A 29 3.34 7.07 6.25
C THR A 29 1.84 7.16 5.87
N TYR A 30 1.15 6.02 5.75
CA TYR A 30 -0.28 5.97 5.44
C TYR A 30 -1.20 6.21 6.65
N PHE A 31 -0.73 5.90 7.86
CA PHE A 31 -1.51 5.94 9.09
C PHE A 31 -0.82 6.78 10.18
N PRO A 32 -0.53 8.07 9.94
CA PRO A 32 0.30 8.89 10.83
C PRO A 32 -0.33 9.14 12.22
N LYS A 33 -1.66 9.06 12.34
CA LYS A 33 -2.38 9.21 13.62
C LYS A 33 -2.42 7.94 14.47
N HIS A 34 -2.07 6.78 13.90
CA HIS A 34 -2.14 5.51 14.61
C HIS A 34 -0.78 5.14 15.20
N ASP A 35 -0.78 4.45 16.34
CA ASP A 35 0.42 3.82 16.87
C ASP A 35 1.05 2.87 15.83
N PRO A 36 2.39 2.75 15.74
CA PRO A 36 3.07 1.90 14.76
C PRO A 36 2.54 0.46 14.66
N ARG A 37 2.06 -0.11 15.77
CA ARG A 37 1.45 -1.45 15.79
C ARG A 37 0.09 -1.47 15.10
N GLN A 38 -0.74 -0.45 15.33
CA GLN A 38 -2.05 -0.31 14.71
C GLN A 38 -1.93 0.05 13.23
N ALA A 39 -1.03 0.97 12.88
CA ALA A 39 -0.71 1.31 11.50
C ALA A 39 -0.32 0.06 10.69
N SER A 40 0.61 -0.74 11.22
CA SER A 40 1.03 -1.98 10.57
C SER A 40 -0.12 -2.99 10.42
N ARG A 41 -0.99 -3.10 11.43
CA ARG A 41 -2.18 -3.96 11.36
C ARG A 41 -3.15 -3.50 10.28
N ASN A 42 -3.44 -2.20 10.21
CA ASN A 42 -4.35 -1.63 9.24
C ASN A 42 -3.83 -1.82 7.81
N LEU A 43 -2.55 -1.53 7.56
CA LEU A 43 -1.95 -1.75 6.23
C LEU A 43 -2.00 -3.23 5.83
N ASN A 44 -1.69 -4.14 6.75
CA ASN A 44 -1.74 -5.58 6.47
C ASN A 44 -3.18 -6.06 6.22
N ASN A 45 -4.16 -5.57 6.98
CA ASN A 45 -5.56 -5.89 6.77
C ASN A 45 -6.03 -5.39 5.40
N LEU A 46 -5.65 -4.18 5.01
CA LEU A 46 -5.99 -3.62 3.71
C LEU A 46 -5.41 -4.48 2.57
N ILE A 47 -4.12 -4.82 2.65
CA ILE A 47 -3.49 -5.73 1.68
C ILE A 47 -4.22 -7.07 1.62
N LYS A 48 -4.68 -7.63 2.75
CA LYS A 48 -5.41 -8.90 2.77
C LYS A 48 -6.84 -8.81 2.25
N SER A 49 -7.52 -7.69 2.50
CA SER A 49 -8.88 -7.43 2.05
C SER A 49 -8.93 -7.23 0.53
N ASP A 50 -7.87 -6.65 -0.06
CA ASP A 50 -7.75 -6.50 -1.51
C ASP A 50 -7.00 -7.69 -2.12
N SER A 51 -7.78 -8.63 -2.67
CA SER A 51 -7.25 -9.88 -3.28
C SER A 51 -6.33 -9.61 -4.47
N GLU A 52 -6.57 -8.53 -5.21
CA GLU A 52 -5.78 -8.14 -6.38
C GLU A 52 -4.41 -7.63 -5.93
N LEU A 53 -4.39 -6.67 -5.00
CA LEU A 53 -3.16 -6.15 -4.40
C LEU A 53 -2.34 -7.28 -3.76
N HIS A 54 -2.98 -8.17 -3.02
CA HIS A 54 -2.32 -9.30 -2.38
C HIS A 54 -1.63 -10.23 -3.41
N ASN A 55 -2.31 -10.55 -4.51
CA ASN A 55 -1.77 -11.41 -5.56
C ASN A 55 -0.61 -10.74 -6.32
N VAL A 56 -0.74 -9.46 -6.66
CA VAL A 56 0.34 -8.70 -7.32
C VAL A 56 1.56 -8.63 -6.41
N LEU A 57 1.40 -8.29 -5.12
CA LEU A 57 2.49 -8.30 -4.16
C LEU A 57 3.16 -9.68 -4.05
N ARG A 58 2.39 -10.77 -3.97
CA ARG A 58 2.93 -12.14 -3.96
C ARG A 58 3.71 -12.47 -5.24
N SER A 59 3.23 -12.03 -6.40
CA SER A 59 3.95 -12.20 -7.68
C SER A 59 5.30 -11.47 -7.67
N HIS A 60 5.39 -10.33 -6.98
CA HIS A 60 6.64 -9.61 -6.74
C HIS A 60 7.44 -10.11 -5.51
N GLY A 61 7.19 -11.35 -5.06
CA GLY A 61 7.96 -12.00 -4.00
C GLY A 61 7.65 -11.51 -2.59
N TRP A 62 6.52 -10.84 -2.36
CA TRP A 62 6.06 -10.52 -1.02
C TRP A 62 5.68 -11.78 -0.27
N LYS A 63 6.16 -11.88 0.98
CA LYS A 63 5.84 -12.98 1.90
C LYS A 63 5.36 -12.40 3.23
N PRO A 64 4.29 -12.96 3.82
CA PRO A 64 3.84 -12.53 5.14
C PRO A 64 4.99 -12.69 6.16
N GLY A 65 5.17 -11.69 7.02
CA GLY A 65 6.23 -11.68 8.04
C GLY A 65 7.55 -11.03 7.61
N ARG A 66 7.75 -10.72 6.31
CA ARG A 66 8.88 -9.88 5.90
C ARG A 66 8.67 -8.44 6.35
N ARG A 67 9.65 -7.92 7.09
CA ARG A 67 9.65 -6.53 7.59
C ARG A 67 10.07 -5.51 6.55
N LEU A 68 10.70 -5.93 5.45
CA LEU A 68 11.23 -5.05 4.41
C LEU A 68 10.43 -5.24 3.12
N LEU A 69 10.00 -4.12 2.55
CA LEU A 69 9.35 -4.02 1.26
C LEU A 69 10.38 -3.53 0.23
N THR A 70 10.43 -4.21 -0.91
CA THR A 70 11.28 -3.77 -2.03
C THR A 70 10.69 -2.50 -2.67
N PRO A 71 11.50 -1.68 -3.35
CA PRO A 71 11.00 -0.51 -4.08
C PRO A 71 9.82 -0.82 -5.00
N LEU A 72 9.85 -1.99 -5.65
CA LEU A 72 8.77 -2.46 -6.51
C LEU A 72 7.48 -2.75 -5.73
N GLN A 73 7.57 -3.40 -4.57
CA GLN A 73 6.39 -3.65 -3.71
C GLN A 73 5.80 -2.35 -3.19
N VAL A 74 6.65 -1.37 -2.85
CA VAL A 74 6.23 -0.05 -2.39
C VAL A 74 5.52 0.71 -3.51
N SER A 75 6.05 0.66 -4.73
CA SER A 75 5.42 1.25 -5.91
C SER A 75 4.04 0.63 -6.17
N VAL A 76 3.92 -0.70 -6.12
CA VAL A 76 2.62 -1.39 -6.22
C VAL A 76 1.65 -0.90 -5.14
N ILE A 77 2.07 -0.83 -3.87
CA ILE A 77 1.20 -0.33 -2.80
C ILE A 77 0.76 1.11 -3.07
N GLY A 78 1.67 1.99 -3.51
CA GLY A 78 1.35 3.37 -3.88
C GLY A 78 0.41 3.50 -5.08
N GLN A 79 0.48 2.59 -6.06
CA GLN A 79 -0.45 2.57 -7.18
C GLN A 79 -1.87 2.19 -6.74
N TYR A 80 -2.01 1.28 -5.78
CA TYR A 80 -3.31 0.80 -5.31
C TYR A 80 -3.94 1.72 -4.26
N LEU A 81 -3.15 2.19 -3.30
CA LEU A 81 -3.60 3.05 -2.21
C LEU A 81 -3.63 4.53 -2.59
N GLY A 82 -2.90 4.93 -3.64
CA GLY A 82 -2.66 6.33 -3.95
C GLY A 82 -1.62 6.96 -3.03
N ARG A 83 -1.65 8.30 -2.93
CA ARG A 83 -0.71 9.05 -2.09
C ARG A 83 -1.09 8.89 -0.62
N PRO A 84 -0.10 8.79 0.29
CA PRO A 84 -0.38 8.70 1.72
C PRO A 84 -1.19 9.90 2.25
N GLU A 85 -0.97 11.09 1.68
CA GLU A 85 -1.72 12.31 2.01
C GLU A 85 -3.20 12.16 1.65
N GLU A 86 -3.52 11.78 0.41
CA GLU A 86 -4.90 11.56 -0.05
C GLU A 86 -5.57 10.40 0.70
N PHE A 87 -4.83 9.31 0.93
CA PHE A 87 -5.33 8.15 1.65
C PHE A 87 -5.73 8.51 3.08
N PHE A 88 -4.90 9.31 3.76
CA PHE A 88 -5.17 9.80 5.09
C PHE A 88 -6.40 10.71 5.14
N GLU A 89 -6.61 11.58 4.16
CA GLU A 89 -7.81 12.43 4.11
C GLU A 89 -9.11 11.63 4.01
N ILE A 90 -9.07 10.48 3.32
CA ILE A 90 -10.25 9.63 3.11
C ILE A 90 -10.50 8.67 4.28
N PHE A 91 -9.43 8.13 4.89
CA PHE A 91 -9.52 7.03 5.86
C PHE A 91 -8.95 7.33 7.25
N GLY A 92 -8.41 8.53 7.50
CA GLY A 92 -7.69 8.92 8.72
C GLY A 92 -8.54 9.40 9.90
N GLN A 93 -9.76 8.86 10.06
CA GLN A 93 -10.60 9.05 11.26
C GLN A 93 -10.25 8.04 12.35
#